data_AF-P10974-F1
#
_entry.id   AF-P10974-F1
#
_cell.length_a   1.000
_cell.length_b   1.000
_cell.length_c   1.000
_cell.angle_alpha   90.00
_cell.angle_beta   90.00
_cell.angle_gamma   90.00
#
_symmetry.space_group_name_H-M   'P 1'
#
loop_
_entity.id
_entity.type
_entity.pdbx_description
1 polymer ?
#
loop_
_entity_poly.entity_id
_entity_poly.type
_entity_poly.pdbx_seq_one_letter_code
_entity_poly.pdbx_strand_id
1 'polypeptide(L)'
;VNCGQVNKALSSCVPFLTGFDTTPSLTCCAGVMELKRLAPTVKDKRIACECVKTAAARYPNIREDAASSLPYKCGVVINVPISKTTNCHEIN
;
A
#
# COMPACT_ATOMS: atom_id res chain seq x y z
N VAL A 1 5.79 10.27 8.75
CA VAL A 1 5.66 8.86 8.30
C VAL A 1 6.99 8.13 8.43
N ASN A 2 7.01 6.85 8.80
CA ASN A 2 8.18 5.98 8.65
C ASN A 2 7.82 4.60 8.05
N CYS A 3 8.81 3.89 7.52
CA CYS A 3 8.57 2.63 6.81
C CYS A 3 8.15 1.47 7.74
N GLY A 4 8.47 1.52 9.04
CA GLY A 4 7.99 0.55 10.01
C GLY A 4 6.46 0.60 10.15
N GLN A 5 5.89 1.80 10.20
CA GLN A 5 4.44 2.00 10.24
C GLN A 5 3.77 1.53 8.94
N VAL A 6 4.35 1.86 7.78
CA VAL A 6 3.84 1.43 6.46
C VAL A 6 3.87 -0.09 6.32
N ASN A 7 4.98 -0.74 6.69
CA ASN A 7 5.11 -2.20 6.65
C ASN A 7 4.08 -2.87 7.56
N LYS A 8 3.89 -2.34 8.78
CA LYS A 8 2.89 -2.86 9.71
C LYS A 8 1.47 -2.69 9.18
N ALA A 9 1.18 -1.57 8.52
CA ALA A 9 -0.12 -1.30 7.93
C ALA A 9 -0.44 -2.26 6.77
N LEU A 10 0.55 -2.63 5.95
CA LEU A 10 0.32 -3.48 4.77
C LEU A 10 0.63 -4.98 4.97
N SER A 11 1.15 -5.39 6.13
CA SER A 11 1.57 -6.79 6.34
C SER A 11 0.44 -7.80 6.17
N SER A 12 -0.76 -7.47 6.64
CA SER A 12 -1.97 -8.29 6.51
C SER A 12 -2.52 -8.34 5.08
N CYS A 13 -2.01 -7.50 4.16
CA CYS A 13 -2.42 -7.47 2.76
C CYS A 13 -1.62 -8.42 1.87
N VAL A 14 -0.49 -8.96 2.35
CA VAL A 14 0.40 -9.82 1.55
C VAL A 14 -0.32 -11.00 0.90
N PRO A 15 -1.21 -11.77 1.57
CA PRO A 15 -1.93 -12.86 0.93
C PRO A 15 -2.75 -12.40 -0.29
N PHE A 16 -3.46 -11.28 -0.18
CA PHE A 16 -4.19 -10.71 -1.32
C PHE A 16 -3.25 -10.17 -2.40
N LEU A 17 -2.22 -9.41 -2.01
CA LEU A 17 -1.26 -8.80 -2.93
C LEU A 17 -0.42 -9.83 -3.72
N THR A 18 -0.30 -11.05 -3.20
CA THR A 18 0.40 -12.17 -3.85
C THR A 18 -0.56 -13.13 -4.57
N GLY A 19 -1.87 -12.88 -4.50
CA GLY A 19 -2.90 -13.70 -5.13
C GLY A 19 -3.26 -14.99 -4.40
N PHE A 20 -2.81 -15.18 -3.16
CA PHE A 20 -3.27 -16.27 -2.30
C PHE A 20 -4.75 -16.09 -1.93
N ASP A 21 -5.13 -14.87 -1.55
CA ASP A 21 -6.53 -14.50 -1.33
C ASP A 21 -7.07 -13.73 -2.54
N THR A 22 -8.33 -13.98 -2.90
CA THR A 22 -9.03 -13.27 -3.99
C THR A 22 -9.64 -11.94 -3.55
N THR A 23 -9.78 -11.74 -2.23
CA THR A 23 -10.33 -10.52 -1.61
C THR A 23 -9.47 -10.10 -0.42
N PRO A 24 -9.25 -8.79 -0.20
CA PRO A 24 -8.54 -8.33 0.98
C PRO A 24 -9.33 -8.63 2.26
N SER A 25 -8.63 -9.06 3.31
CA SER A 25 -9.22 -9.23 4.64
C SER A 25 -9.62 -7.89 5.26
N LEU A 26 -10.53 -7.89 6.25
CA LEU A 26 -10.87 -6.70 7.02
C LEU A 26 -9.64 -6.07 7.69
N THR A 27 -8.71 -6.90 8.18
CA THR A 27 -7.44 -6.44 8.78
C THR A 27 -6.53 -5.78 7.75
N CYS A 28 -6.49 -6.28 6.51
CA CYS A 28 -5.79 -5.60 5.41
C CYS A 28 -6.43 -4.24 5.11
N CYS A 29 -7.76 -4.17 5.00
CA CYS A 29 -8.44 -2.91 4.73
C CYS A 29 -8.30 -1.88 5.85
N ALA A 30 -8.32 -2.30 7.11
CA ALA A 30 -7.99 -1.43 8.25
C ALA A 30 -6.55 -0.89 8.14
N GLY A 31 -5.63 -1.73 7.67
CA GLY A 31 -4.25 -1.36 7.36
C GLY A 31 -4.12 -0.32 6.24
N VAL A 32 -4.85 -0.47 5.13
CA VAL A 32 -4.89 0.52 4.04
C VAL A 32 -5.47 1.85 4.52
N MET A 33 -6.49 1.81 5.38
CA MET A 33 -7.04 3.01 6.01
C MET A 33 -6.02 3.70 6.94
N GLU A 34 -5.24 2.92 7.69
CA GLU A 34 -4.14 3.47 8.50
C GLU A 34 -3.04 4.08 7.62
N LEU A 35 -2.68 3.45 6.50
CA LEU A 35 -1.72 4.01 5.54
C LEU A 35 -2.18 5.39 5.03
N LYS A 36 -3.48 5.56 4.75
CA LYS A 36 -4.06 6.86 4.41
C LYS A 36 -3.86 7.88 5.54
N ARG A 37 -4.14 7.48 6.78
CA ARG A 37 -4.00 8.35 7.96
C ARG A 37 -2.55 8.79 8.20
N LEU A 38 -1.59 7.92 7.88
CA LEU A 38 -0.17 8.24 8.00
C LEU A 38 0.26 9.33 7.01
N ALA A 39 -0.40 9.47 5.86
CA ALA A 39 0.03 10.35 4.76
C ALA A 39 -0.86 11.59 4.50
N PRO A 40 -1.02 12.53 5.45
CA PRO A 40 -1.92 13.67 5.29
C PRO A 40 -1.41 14.73 4.30
N THR A 41 -0.09 14.89 4.19
CA THR A 41 0.53 15.90 3.32
C THR A 41 1.18 15.27 2.10
N VAL A 42 1.45 16.07 1.05
CA VAL A 42 2.19 15.64 -0.14
C VAL A 42 3.55 15.04 0.24
N LYS A 43 4.27 15.69 1.17
CA LYS A 43 5.55 15.21 1.68
C LYS A 43 5.39 13.82 2.33
N ASP A 44 4.37 13.64 3.17
CA ASP A 44 4.11 12.36 3.81
C ASP A 44 3.71 11.28 2.81
N LYS A 45 2.92 11.61 1.78
CA LYS A 45 2.56 10.67 0.70
C LYS A 45 3.79 10.18 -0.07
N ARG A 46 4.74 11.07 -0.37
CA ARG A 46 6.01 10.70 -1.02
C ARG A 46 6.83 9.74 -0.16
N ILE A 47 6.97 10.04 1.13
CA ILE A 47 7.66 9.16 2.09
C ILE A 47 6.95 7.81 2.20
N ALA A 48 5.63 7.81 2.34
CA ALA A 48 4.82 6.60 2.40
C ALA A 48 4.99 5.77 1.13
N CYS A 49 4.94 6.39 -0.05
CA CYS A 49 5.13 5.73 -1.33
C CYS A 49 6.50 5.04 -1.44
N GLU A 50 7.59 5.71 -1.05
CA GLU A 50 8.92 5.09 -1.08
C GLU A 50 9.02 3.90 -0.10
N CYS A 51 8.37 3.99 1.05
CA CYS A 51 8.27 2.87 1.97
C CYS A 51 7.44 1.71 1.39
N VAL A 52 6.32 2.00 0.71
CA VAL A 52 5.48 0.99 0.06
C VAL A 52 6.26 0.30 -1.05
N LYS A 53 6.97 1.06 -1.89
CA LYS A 53 7.82 0.53 -2.97
C LYS A 53 8.90 -0.40 -2.42
N THR A 54 9.59 0.03 -1.37
CA THR A 54 10.61 -0.78 -0.68
C THR A 54 10.02 -2.06 -0.06
N ALA A 55 8.82 -1.96 0.53
CA ALA A 55 8.13 -3.12 1.10
C ALA A 55 7.72 -4.10 0.00
N ALA A 56 7.14 -3.59 -1.09
CA ALA A 56 6.68 -4.38 -2.21
C ALA A 56 7.83 -5.10 -2.94
N ALA A 57 9.01 -4.46 -3.04
CA ALA A 57 10.20 -5.07 -3.63
C ALA A 57 10.67 -6.34 -2.89
N ARG A 58 10.28 -6.55 -1.63
CA ARG A 58 10.60 -7.77 -0.86
C ARG A 58 9.78 -8.99 -1.29
N TYR A 59 8.71 -8.78 -2.06
CA TYR A 59 7.78 -9.81 -2.50
C TYR A 59 7.84 -9.93 -4.02
N PRO A 60 8.63 -10.88 -4.57
CA PRO A 60 8.81 -11.00 -6.02
C PRO A 60 7.48 -11.27 -6.74
N ASN A 61 6.57 -11.98 -6.08
CA ASN A 61 5.26 -12.39 -6.58
C ASN A 61 4.12 -11.39 -6.32
N ILE A 62 4.41 -10.14 -5.92
CA ILE A 62 3.35 -9.12 -5.89
C ILE A 62 2.74 -8.94 -7.27
N ARG A 63 1.41 -9.00 -7.27
CA ARG A 63 0.50 -8.77 -8.38
C ARG A 63 0.10 -7.30 -8.42
N GLU A 64 0.55 -6.58 -9.45
CA GLU A 64 0.28 -5.14 -9.60
C GLU A 64 -1.23 -4.86 -9.82
N ASP A 65 -1.97 -5.80 -10.41
CA ASP A 65 -3.44 -5.73 -10.54
C ASP A 65 -4.15 -5.86 -9.19
N ALA A 66 -3.68 -6.76 -8.32
CA ALA A 66 -4.17 -6.84 -6.94
C ALA A 66 -3.81 -5.55 -6.17
N ALA A 67 -2.58 -5.08 -6.30
CA ALA A 67 -2.10 -3.89 -5.58
C ALA A 67 -2.84 -2.61 -5.99
N SER A 68 -3.08 -2.41 -7.28
CA SER A 68 -3.85 -1.27 -7.81
C SER A 68 -5.35 -1.32 -7.45
N SER A 69 -5.94 -2.52 -7.37
CA SER A 69 -7.36 -2.69 -6.99
C SER A 69 -7.61 -2.66 -5.48
N LEU A 70 -6.56 -2.81 -4.67
CA LEU A 70 -6.67 -2.93 -3.22
C LEU A 70 -7.42 -1.75 -2.56
N PRO A 71 -7.06 -0.47 -2.80
CA PRO A 71 -7.75 0.64 -2.13
C PRO A 71 -9.23 0.69 -2.48
N TYR A 72 -9.57 0.45 -3.75
CA TYR A 72 -10.95 0.40 -4.23
C TYR A 72 -11.75 -0.72 -3.55
N LYS A 73 -11.19 -1.94 -3.48
CA LYS A 73 -11.84 -3.09 -2.80
C LYS A 73 -12.04 -2.85 -1.30
N CYS A 74 -11.19 -2.03 -0.68
CA CYS A 74 -11.32 -1.64 0.73
C CYS A 74 -12.20 -0.41 0.95
N GLY A 75 -12.73 0.23 -0.10
CA GLY A 75 -13.51 1.47 0.03
C GLY A 75 -12.68 2.67 0.51
N VAL A 76 -11.36 2.66 0.29
CA VAL A 76 -10.44 3.71 0.76
C VAL A 76 -9.93 4.52 -0.42
N VAL A 77 -10.26 5.82 -0.42
CA VAL A 77 -9.62 6.80 -1.32
C VAL A 77 -8.29 7.22 -0.71
N ILE A 78 -7.17 6.81 -1.34
CA ILE A 78 -5.80 7.13 -0.94
C ILE A 78 -4.96 7.49 -2.17
N ASN A 79 -4.13 8.54 -2.05
CA ASN A 79 -3.23 8.98 -3.11
C ASN A 79 -1.77 8.52 -2.86
N VAL A 80 -1.62 7.30 -2.34
CA VAL A 80 -0.33 6.61 -2.19
C VAL A 80 -0.44 5.32 -2.97
N PRO A 81 0.18 5.23 -4.16
CA PRO A 81 0.11 4.03 -4.98
C PRO A 81 0.74 2.83 -4.25
N ILE A 82 0.06 1.69 -4.29
CA ILE A 82 0.60 0.42 -3.81
C ILE A 82 1.17 -0.31 -5.02
N SER A 83 2.48 -0.14 -5.26
CA SER A 83 3.15 -0.68 -6.44
C SER A 83 4.66 -0.81 -6.22
N LYS A 84 5.31 -1.73 -6.95
CA LYS A 84 6.77 -1.87 -6.98
C LYS A 84 7.47 -0.82 -7.86
N THR A 85 6.77 -0.20 -8.81
CA THR A 85 7.41 0.56 -9.91
C THR A 85 7.04 2.03 -9.96
N THR A 86 6.03 2.47 -9.20
CA THR A 86 5.62 3.88 -9.13
C THR A 86 6.80 4.82 -8.88
N ASN A 87 6.81 5.94 -9.60
CA ASN A 87 7.67 7.08 -9.32
C ASN A 87 7.02 7.96 -8.23
N CYS A 88 7.49 7.85 -6.99
CA CYS A 88 6.90 8.57 -5.87
C CYS A 88 7.09 10.09 -5.95
N HIS A 89 8.06 10.58 -6.74
CA HIS A 89 8.29 12.01 -6.92
C HIS A 89 7.18 12.72 -7.71
N GLU A 90 6.38 11.98 -8.47
CA GLU A 90 5.26 12.51 -9.25
C GLU A 90 4.00 12.77 -8.42
N ILE A 91 3.99 12.34 -7.15
CA ILE A 91 2.89 12.64 -6.23
C ILE A 91 2.87 14.14 -5.92
N ASN A 92 1.74 14.80 -6.20
CA ASN A 92 1.47 16.21 -5.95
C ASN A 92 0.45 16.48 -4.83
#